data_AF-A0A063Y4M0-F1
#
_entry.id   AF-A0A063Y4M0-F1
#
_cell.length_a   1.000
_cell.length_b   1.000
_cell.length_c   1.000
_cell.angle_alpha   90.00
_cell.angle_beta   90.00
_cell.angle_gamma   90.00
#
_symmetry.space_group_name_H-M   'P 1'
#
loop_
_entity.id
_entity.type
_entity.pdbx_description
1 polymer ?
#
loop_
_entity_poly.entity_id
_entity_poly.type
_entity_poly.pdbx_seq_one_letter_code
_entity_poly.pdbx_strand_id
1 'polypeptide(L)'
;MTREQGFTLIELIIVIIILGVLSAVALPRFIDFSTDAENATLEAAASRISSAMSVNYAACALDGQDASTDRCVRINPTSYLDACSLTMANRVLANELALPDGYMIGVESAPTFPSSRPDGTTLNCAIIRPHKPPYGIVARYTVILAGNHE
;
A
#
# COMPACT_ATOMS: atom_id res chain seq x y z
N MET A 1 63.98 -4.98 6.84
CA MET A 1 63.12 -5.96 7.55
C MET A 1 61.90 -5.19 8.05
N THR A 2 60.79 -5.28 7.34
CA THR A 2 59.49 -4.75 7.79
C THR A 2 58.98 -5.67 8.90
N ARG A 3 58.72 -5.12 10.10
CA ARG A 3 58.09 -5.87 11.19
C ARG A 3 56.60 -5.96 10.86
N GLU A 4 56.14 -7.15 10.49
CA GLU A 4 54.72 -7.48 10.44
C GLU A 4 54.14 -7.28 11.84
N GLN A 5 53.38 -6.20 12.06
CA GLN A 5 52.63 -5.98 13.29
C GLN A 5 51.39 -6.86 13.25
N GLY A 6 51.47 -8.05 13.84
CA GLY A 6 50.31 -8.91 14.02
C GLY A 6 49.29 -8.29 14.97
N PHE A 7 48.01 -8.46 14.66
CA PHE A 7 46.90 -8.04 15.51
C PHE A 7 46.96 -8.80 16.85
N THR A 8 46.75 -8.12 17.97
CA THR A 8 46.77 -8.79 19.27
C THR A 8 45.45 -9.52 19.51
N LEU A 9 45.51 -10.70 20.14
CA LEU A 9 44.31 -11.50 20.42
C LEU A 9 43.31 -10.74 21.32
N ILE A 10 43.83 -9.91 22.23
CA ILE A 10 43.00 -9.06 23.10
C ILE A 10 42.26 -7.96 22.32
N GLU A 11 42.89 -7.40 21.28
CA GLU A 11 42.30 -6.35 20.46
C GLU A 11 41.14 -6.89 19.62
N LEU A 12 41.25 -8.11 19.11
CA LEU A 12 40.12 -8.80 18.46
C LEU A 12 38.96 -9.05 19.44
N ILE A 13 39.26 -9.49 20.67
CA ILE A 13 38.24 -9.79 21.69
C ILE A 13 37.47 -8.51 22.08
N ILE A 14 38.16 -7.40 22.29
CA ILE A 14 37.51 -6.14 22.66
C ILE A 14 36.56 -5.67 21.54
N VAL A 15 36.95 -5.81 20.28
CA VAL A 15 36.11 -5.43 19.14
C VAL A 15 34.81 -6.23 19.09
N ILE A 16 34.86 -7.56 19.24
CA ILE A 16 33.63 -8.38 19.22
C ILE A 16 32.73 -8.10 20.42
N ILE A 17 33.29 -7.73 21.58
CA ILE A 17 32.51 -7.33 22.76
C ILE A 17 31.77 -6.01 22.48
N ILE A 18 32.46 -5.02 21.93
CA ILE A 18 31.85 -3.73 21.57
C ILE A 18 30.73 -3.94 20.54
N LEU A 19 31.00 -4.71 19.47
CA LEU A 19 29.99 -5.03 18.46
C LEU A 19 28.82 -5.83 19.05
N GLY A 20 29.07 -6.72 20.02
CA GLY A 20 28.03 -7.46 20.72
C GLY A 20 27.07 -6.54 21.49
N VAL A 21 27.60 -5.58 22.26
CA VAL A 21 26.78 -4.62 23.01
C VAL A 21 25.99 -3.70 22.08
N LEU A 22 26.65 -3.16 21.03
CA LEU A 22 25.98 -2.29 20.05
C LEU A 22 24.86 -3.03 19.32
N SER A 23 25.08 -4.30 18.95
CA SER A 23 24.08 -5.11 18.26
C SER A 23 22.86 -5.40 19.14
N ALA A 24 23.07 -5.67 20.43
CA ALA A 24 21.99 -5.97 21.37
C ALA A 24 20.98 -4.81 21.52
N VAL A 25 21.44 -3.56 21.43
CA VAL A 25 20.57 -2.37 21.53
C VAL A 25 20.05 -1.87 20.17
N ALA A 26 20.82 -2.05 19.10
CA ALA A 26 20.46 -1.56 17.77
C ALA A 26 19.43 -2.46 17.07
N LEU A 27 19.54 -3.78 17.23
CA LEU A 27 18.68 -4.76 16.54
C LEU A 27 17.17 -4.58 16.83
N PRO A 28 16.69 -4.45 18.09
CA PRO A 28 15.26 -4.29 18.34
C PRO A 28 14.70 -3.02 17.68
N ARG A 29 15.44 -1.90 17.77
CA ARG A 29 15.01 -0.64 17.13
C ARG A 29 14.99 -0.72 15.61
N PHE A 30 15.93 -1.45 15.01
CA PHE A 30 15.97 -1.63 13.56
C PHE A 30 14.73 -2.37 13.03
N ILE A 31 14.23 -3.35 13.80
CA ILE A 31 13.00 -4.09 13.45
C ILE A 31 11.77 -3.18 13.51
N ASP A 32 11.67 -2.34 14.55
CA ASP A 32 10.58 -1.38 14.70
C ASP A 32 10.58 -0.37 13.53
N PHE A 33 11.74 0.23 13.22
CA PHE A 33 11.86 1.18 12.11
C PHE A 33 11.51 0.56 10.75
N SER A 34 11.88 -0.70 10.53
CA SER A 34 11.54 -1.40 9.29
C SER A 34 10.03 -1.57 9.15
N THR A 35 9.34 -1.91 10.25
CA THR A 35 7.88 -2.08 10.27
C THR A 35 7.16 -0.75 10.06
N ASP A 36 7.65 0.34 10.67
CA ASP A 36 7.08 1.68 10.47
C ASP A 36 7.28 2.18 9.04
N ALA A 37 8.46 1.93 8.46
CA ALA A 37 8.73 2.24 7.06
C ALA A 37 7.79 1.47 6.12
N GLU A 38 7.57 0.17 6.36
CA GLU A 38 6.58 -0.62 5.62
C GLU A 38 5.18 0.01 5.71
N ASN A 39 4.71 0.38 6.92
CA ASN A 39 3.39 0.98 7.09
C ASN A 39 3.26 2.30 6.34
N ALA A 40 4.26 3.16 6.42
CA ALA A 40 4.29 4.42 5.68
C ALA A 40 4.21 4.21 4.16
N THR A 41 4.88 3.17 3.62
CA THR A 41 4.76 2.84 2.18
C THR A 41 3.36 2.39 1.79
N LEU A 42 2.68 1.66 2.66
CA LEU A 42 1.31 1.18 2.44
C LEU A 42 0.29 2.32 2.52
N GLU A 43 0.46 3.24 3.47
CA GLU A 43 -0.33 4.48 3.54
C GLU A 43 -0.14 5.37 2.32
N ALA A 44 1.10 5.48 1.83
CA ALA A 44 1.40 6.18 0.59
C ALA A 44 0.74 5.49 -0.62
N ALA A 45 0.78 4.16 -0.68
CA ALA A 45 0.11 3.37 -1.71
C ALA A 45 -1.41 3.61 -1.71
N ALA A 46 -2.05 3.56 -0.54
CA ALA A 46 -3.46 3.86 -0.36
C ALA A 46 -3.81 5.30 -0.82
N SER A 47 -2.99 6.28 -0.43
CA SER A 47 -3.17 7.68 -0.82
C SER A 47 -3.04 7.90 -2.33
N ARG A 48 -2.13 7.18 -2.99
CA ARG A 48 -1.99 7.19 -4.45
C ARG A 48 -3.26 6.68 -5.14
N ILE A 49 -3.86 5.60 -4.63
CA ILE A 49 -5.12 5.08 -5.19
C ILE A 49 -6.24 6.09 -5.02
N SER A 50 -6.46 6.62 -3.81
CA SER A 50 -7.50 7.64 -3.57
C SER A 50 -7.34 8.86 -4.48
N SER A 51 -6.11 9.32 -4.66
CA SER A 51 -5.79 10.45 -5.53
C SER A 51 -6.05 10.13 -7.01
N ALA A 52 -5.67 8.93 -7.46
CA ALA A 52 -5.93 8.50 -8.83
C ALA A 52 -7.44 8.34 -9.08
N MET A 53 -8.19 7.82 -8.10
CA MET A 53 -9.65 7.67 -8.17
C MET A 53 -10.37 9.03 -8.27
N SER A 54 -9.93 10.04 -7.51
CA SER A 54 -10.52 11.38 -7.60
C SER A 54 -10.20 12.07 -8.93
N VAL A 55 -8.98 11.91 -9.45
CA VAL A 55 -8.59 12.39 -10.78
C VAL A 55 -9.39 11.69 -11.87
N ASN A 56 -9.55 10.37 -11.79
CA ASN A 56 -10.35 9.59 -12.74
C ASN A 56 -11.82 10.02 -12.73
N TYR A 57 -12.42 10.17 -11.56
CA TYR A 57 -13.80 10.65 -11.44
C TYR A 57 -13.96 12.05 -12.03
N ALA A 58 -13.03 12.96 -11.76
CA ALA A 58 -13.05 14.30 -12.35
C ALA A 58 -12.91 14.26 -13.88
N ALA A 59 -12.03 13.41 -14.41
CA ALA A 59 -11.88 13.23 -15.84
C ALA A 59 -13.16 12.67 -16.48
N CYS A 60 -13.78 11.65 -15.88
CA CYS A 60 -15.07 11.12 -16.31
C CYS A 60 -16.18 12.18 -16.26
N ALA A 61 -16.22 13.02 -15.24
CA ALA A 61 -17.22 14.09 -15.14
C ALA A 61 -17.10 15.13 -16.26
N LEU A 62 -15.91 15.36 -16.80
CA LEU A 62 -15.70 16.25 -17.96
C LEU A 62 -16.20 15.62 -19.27
N ASP A 63 -16.14 14.29 -19.38
CA ASP A 63 -16.59 13.51 -20.53
C ASP A 63 -18.05 13.03 -20.37
N GLY A 64 -18.85 13.67 -19.51
CA GLY A 64 -20.27 13.32 -19.34
C GLY A 64 -20.52 11.99 -18.60
N GLN A 65 -19.51 11.45 -17.92
CA GLN A 65 -19.48 10.10 -17.35
C GLN A 65 -19.46 8.98 -18.39
N ASP A 66 -19.01 9.27 -19.62
CA ASP A 66 -18.76 8.28 -20.64
C ASP A 66 -17.31 7.77 -20.55
N ALA A 67 -17.14 6.47 -20.41
CA ALA A 67 -15.81 5.87 -20.32
C ALA A 67 -15.03 6.01 -21.63
N SER A 68 -13.80 6.53 -21.53
CA SER A 68 -12.92 6.78 -22.67
C SER A 68 -11.58 6.07 -22.46
N THR A 69 -11.03 5.48 -23.52
CA THR A 69 -9.83 4.64 -23.47
C THR A 69 -8.61 5.32 -22.84
N ASP A 70 -8.56 6.66 -22.83
CA ASP A 70 -7.36 7.41 -22.43
C ASP A 70 -7.57 8.39 -21.25
N ARG A 71 -8.82 8.74 -20.90
CA ARG A 71 -9.11 9.80 -19.92
C ARG A 71 -10.00 9.37 -18.76
N CYS A 72 -10.99 8.51 -19.03
CA CYS A 72 -11.97 8.07 -18.06
C CYS A 72 -12.00 6.55 -18.00
N VAL A 73 -11.47 5.99 -16.92
CA VAL A 73 -11.52 4.55 -16.66
C VAL A 73 -12.86 4.22 -16.00
N ARG A 74 -13.64 3.35 -16.63
CA ARG A 74 -14.90 2.86 -16.06
C ARG A 74 -14.69 2.07 -14.78
N ILE A 75 -15.31 2.52 -13.69
CA ILE A 75 -15.37 1.86 -12.39
C ILE A 75 -16.82 1.46 -12.13
N ASN A 76 -17.20 0.30 -12.69
CA ASN A 76 -18.52 -0.33 -12.50
C ASN A 76 -18.38 -1.73 -11.89
N PRO A 77 -18.07 -1.83 -10.59
CA PRO A 77 -17.86 -3.12 -9.96
C PRO A 77 -19.18 -3.89 -9.78
N THR A 78 -19.18 -5.19 -10.11
CA THR A 78 -20.35 -6.07 -9.90
C THR A 78 -20.65 -6.34 -8.43
N SER A 79 -19.63 -6.26 -7.57
CA SER A 79 -19.74 -6.41 -6.12
C SER A 79 -18.76 -5.49 -5.38
N TYR A 80 -18.93 -5.34 -4.06
CA TYR A 80 -17.97 -4.58 -3.23
C TYR A 80 -16.56 -5.16 -3.27
N LEU A 81 -16.44 -6.48 -3.42
CA LEU A 81 -15.16 -7.16 -3.51
C LEU A 81 -14.43 -6.80 -4.82
N ASP A 82 -15.17 -6.67 -5.92
CA ASP A 82 -14.57 -6.30 -7.21
C ASP A 82 -14.07 -4.85 -7.20
N ALA A 83 -14.77 -3.97 -6.48
CA ALA A 83 -14.38 -2.58 -6.31
C ALA A 83 -13.06 -2.44 -5.55
N CYS A 84 -12.90 -3.24 -4.50
CA CYS A 84 -11.70 -3.28 -3.68
C CYS A 84 -10.82 -4.46 -4.07
N SER A 85 -10.33 -4.43 -5.30
CA SER A 85 -9.40 -5.41 -5.85
C SER A 85 -8.13 -4.74 -6.37
N LEU A 86 -7.01 -5.47 -6.37
CA LEU A 86 -5.74 -5.00 -6.94
C LEU A 86 -5.90 -4.65 -8.42
N THR A 87 -6.70 -5.45 -9.14
CA THR A 87 -7.04 -5.21 -10.55
C THR A 87 -7.72 -3.87 -10.74
N MET A 88 -8.69 -3.51 -9.90
CA MET A 88 -9.38 -2.23 -10.02
C MET A 88 -8.45 -1.05 -9.70
N ALA A 89 -7.62 -1.18 -8.67
CA ALA A 89 -6.62 -0.15 -8.35
C ALA A 89 -5.64 0.06 -9.53
N ASN A 90 -5.12 -1.01 -10.11
CA ASN A 90 -4.18 -0.95 -11.24
C ASN A 90 -4.79 -0.36 -12.51
N ARG A 91 -6.10 -0.48 -12.73
CA ARG A 91 -6.76 0.14 -13.89
C ARG A 91 -6.75 1.66 -13.85
N VAL A 92 -6.74 2.25 -12.65
CA VAL A 92 -6.82 3.70 -12.45
C VAL A 92 -5.44 4.32 -12.23
N LEU A 93 -4.49 3.52 -11.77
CA LEU A 93 -3.10 3.96 -11.59
C LEU A 93 -2.34 3.93 -12.92
N ALA A 94 -1.55 4.96 -13.18
CA ALA A 94 -0.64 5.01 -14.34
C ALA A 94 0.53 4.00 -14.25
N ASN A 95 0.72 3.36 -13.09
CA ASN A 95 1.73 2.32 -12.86
C ASN A 95 1.16 1.26 -11.93
N GLU A 96 1.66 0.02 -12.03
CA GLU A 96 1.20 -1.08 -11.17
C GLU A 96 1.42 -0.75 -9.69
N LEU A 97 0.40 -1.06 -8.89
CA LEU A 97 0.45 -0.98 -7.44
C LEU A 97 1.28 -2.15 -6.92
N ALA A 98 2.54 -1.89 -6.60
CA ALA A 98 3.38 -2.83 -5.88
C ALA A 98 3.03 -2.79 -4.38
N LEU A 99 2.38 -3.83 -3.89
CA LEU A 99 2.25 -4.10 -2.45
C LEU A 99 3.35 -5.09 -2.03
N PRO A 100 3.97 -4.93 -0.85
CA PRO A 100 4.87 -5.93 -0.29
C PRO A 100 4.16 -7.29 -0.14
N ASP A 101 4.94 -8.37 -0.18
CA ASP A 101 4.42 -9.72 -0.03
C ASP A 101 3.65 -9.90 1.29
N GLY A 102 2.51 -10.58 1.19
CA GLY A 102 1.68 -10.90 2.35
C GLY A 102 0.68 -9.81 2.74
N TYR A 103 0.55 -8.73 1.97
CA TYR A 103 -0.55 -7.76 2.09
C TYR A 103 -1.64 -8.01 1.04
N MET A 104 -2.89 -7.69 1.38
CA MET A 104 -4.04 -7.86 0.49
C MET A 104 -4.91 -6.60 0.50
N ILE A 105 -5.65 -6.39 -0.58
CA ILE A 105 -6.72 -5.40 -0.63
C ILE A 105 -8.04 -6.07 -0.26
N GLY A 106 -8.85 -5.39 0.54
CA GLY A 106 -10.21 -5.83 0.84
C GLY A 106 -11.12 -4.65 1.17
N VAL A 107 -12.34 -4.97 1.58
CA VAL A 107 -13.33 -3.98 2.03
C VAL A 107 -13.23 -3.77 3.54
N GLU A 108 -13.39 -2.53 3.97
CA GLU A 108 -13.40 -2.20 5.41
C GLU A 108 -14.74 -2.49 6.07
N SER A 109 -15.82 -2.30 5.33
CA SER A 109 -17.18 -2.65 5.71
C SER A 109 -17.93 -2.99 4.43
N ALA A 110 -18.87 -3.94 4.50
CA ALA A 110 -19.80 -4.18 3.41
C ALA A 110 -20.93 -3.14 3.53
N PRO A 111 -20.92 -2.03 2.76
CA PRO A 111 -22.11 -1.19 2.70
C PRO A 111 -23.26 -2.02 2.13
N THR A 112 -24.50 -1.65 2.46
CA THR A 112 -25.65 -2.09 1.64
C THR A 112 -25.39 -1.61 0.22
N PHE A 113 -25.08 -2.54 -0.68
CA PHE A 113 -24.78 -2.23 -2.07
C PHE A 113 -26.06 -1.68 -2.70
N PRO A 114 -26.12 -0.39 -3.10
CA PRO A 114 -27.29 0.11 -3.78
C PRO A 114 -27.39 -0.62 -5.13
N SER A 115 -28.60 -1.10 -5.46
CA SER A 115 -28.87 -1.79 -6.73
C SER A 115 -28.67 -0.86 -7.93
N SER A 116 -28.90 0.45 -7.73
CA SER A 116 -28.41 1.51 -8.60
C SER A 116 -26.99 1.91 -8.20
N ARG A 117 -26.07 1.91 -9.16
CA ARG A 117 -24.66 2.30 -8.98
C ARG A 117 -24.39 3.65 -9.66
N PRO A 118 -24.90 4.77 -9.12
CA PRO A 118 -24.68 6.07 -9.73
C PRO A 118 -23.19 6.45 -9.65
N ASP A 119 -22.72 7.17 -10.66
CA ASP A 119 -21.40 7.80 -10.62
C ASP A 119 -21.27 8.72 -9.41
N GLY A 120 -20.07 8.76 -8.82
CA GLY A 120 -19.80 9.47 -7.58
C GLY A 120 -20.06 8.65 -6.31
N THR A 121 -20.60 7.44 -6.42
CA THR A 121 -20.70 6.52 -5.27
C THR A 121 -19.30 6.19 -4.75
N THR A 122 -19.07 6.38 -3.44
CA THR A 122 -17.79 6.10 -2.80
C THR A 122 -17.82 4.79 -2.03
N LEU A 123 -16.76 3.99 -2.15
CA LEU A 123 -16.55 2.75 -1.42
C LEU A 123 -15.24 2.82 -0.64
N ASN A 124 -15.26 2.37 0.61
CA ASN A 124 -14.08 2.35 1.47
C ASN A 124 -13.39 0.98 1.42
N CYS A 125 -12.18 1.00 0.88
CA CYS A 125 -11.31 -0.16 0.77
C CYS A 125 -10.16 -0.04 1.77
N ALA A 126 -9.53 -1.17 2.06
CA ALA A 126 -8.45 -1.28 3.02
C ALA A 126 -7.31 -2.15 2.48
N ILE A 127 -6.08 -1.81 2.86
CA ILE A 127 -4.93 -2.70 2.78
C ILE A 127 -4.85 -3.44 4.11
N ILE A 128 -4.85 -4.77 4.03
CA ILE A 128 -4.98 -5.70 5.16
C ILE A 128 -3.70 -6.50 5.30
N ARG A 129 -3.24 -6.64 6.54
CA ARG A 129 -2.11 -7.49 6.96
C ARG A 129 -2.61 -8.82 7.56
N PRO A 130 -2.65 -9.91 6.78
CA PRO A 130 -3.08 -11.23 7.25
C PRO A 130 -2.07 -12.03 8.09
N HIS A 131 -0.75 -11.86 7.89
CA HIS A 131 0.23 -12.86 8.36
C HIS A 131 1.21 -12.37 9.44
N LYS A 132 1.08 -11.13 9.94
CA LYS A 132 1.92 -10.62 11.04
C LYS A 132 1.10 -9.77 12.03
N PRO A 133 1.26 -9.95 13.35
CA PRO A 133 0.64 -9.10 14.34
C PRO A 133 1.29 -7.70 14.39
N PRO A 134 0.54 -6.63 14.69
CA PRO A 134 -0.92 -6.61 14.84
C PRO A 134 -1.59 -6.87 13.48
N TYR A 135 -2.54 -7.81 13.49
CA TYR A 135 -3.33 -8.18 12.32
C TYR A 135 -4.40 -7.12 12.06
N GLY A 136 -4.76 -6.92 10.80
CA GLY A 136 -5.88 -6.06 10.42
C GLY A 136 -5.52 -5.00 9.39
N ILE A 137 -6.24 -3.88 9.44
CA ILE A 137 -6.15 -2.82 8.43
C ILE A 137 -4.94 -1.94 8.71
N VAL A 138 -4.09 -1.78 7.72
CA VAL A 138 -2.88 -0.94 7.79
C VAL A 138 -3.11 0.41 7.14
N ALA A 139 -3.85 0.46 6.03
CA ALA A 139 -4.16 1.71 5.35
C ALA A 139 -5.56 1.66 4.73
N ARG A 140 -6.17 2.84 4.54
CA ARG A 140 -7.51 3.01 3.98
C ARG A 140 -7.46 3.86 2.74
N TYR A 141 -8.27 3.52 1.75
CA TYR A 141 -8.43 4.33 0.55
C TYR A 141 -9.88 4.28 0.06
N THR A 142 -10.25 5.29 -0.72
CA THR A 142 -11.62 5.43 -1.24
C THR A 142 -11.62 5.20 -2.74
N VAL A 143 -12.55 4.36 -3.19
CA VAL A 143 -12.87 4.15 -4.60
C VAL A 143 -14.10 4.97 -4.93
N ILE A 144 -14.08 5.64 -6.09
CA ILE A 144 -15.21 6.43 -6.58
C ILE A 144 -15.68 5.79 -7.88
N LEU A 145 -16.96 5.43 -7.95
CA LEU A 145 -17.57 4.90 -9.16
C LEU A 145 -17.67 6.01 -10.21
N ALA A 146 -17.34 5.68 -11.45
CA ALA A 146 -17.28 6.64 -12.56
C ALA A 146 -17.44 5.91 -13.90
N GLY A 147 -17.88 6.62 -14.93
CA GLY A 147 -17.93 6.08 -16.29
C GLY A 147 -19.10 5.11 -16.54
N ASN A 148 -20.20 5.23 -15.78
CA ASN A 148 -21.35 4.32 -15.87
C ASN A 148 -22.44 4.79 -16.84
N HIS A 149 -22.26 5.94 -17.49
CA HIS A 149 -23.15 6.41 -18.53
C HIS A 149 -22.77 5.71 -19.85
N GLU A 150 -23.77 5.15 -20.53
CA GLU A 150 -23.67 4.53 -21.87
C GLU A 150 -24.27 5.45 -22.93
#